data_AF-A0A3D2SNH1-F1
#
_entry.id   AF-A0A3D2SNH1-F1
#
_cell.length_a   1.000
_cell.length_b   1.000
_cell.length_c   1.000
_cell.angle_alpha   90.00
_cell.angle_beta   90.00
_cell.angle_gamma   90.00
#
_symmetry.space_group_name_H-M   'P 1'
#
loop_
_entity.id
_entity.type
_entity.pdbx_description
1 polymer ?
#
loop_
_entity_poly.entity_id
_entity_poly.type
_entity_poly.pdbx_seq_one_letter_code
_entity_poly.pdbx_strand_id
1 'polypeptide(L)'
;NLTEHFPNQIHFHIQDQPETQCNMQDVLKEVSTQRHLYVCGPTGFMQFVMDSAEQAGWSSEQLHQEHFVAQQLDQSENDAFTIEVL
;
A
#
# COMPACT_ATOMS: atom_id res chain seq x y z
N ASN A 1 -0.25 20.99 -5.59
CA ASN A 1 -0.21 20.29 -4.30
C ASN A 1 -1.48 19.44 -4.19
N LEU A 2 -1.38 18.11 -4.07
CA LEU A 2 -2.55 17.22 -4.12
C LEU A 2 -3.51 17.45 -2.95
N THR A 3 -3.00 17.75 -1.76
CA THR A 3 -3.83 17.99 -0.57
C THR A 3 -4.62 19.30 -0.65
N GLU A 4 -4.12 20.30 -1.38
CA GLU A 4 -4.86 21.55 -1.64
C GLU A 4 -6.02 21.34 -2.63
N HIS A 5 -5.86 20.44 -3.61
CA HIS A 5 -6.83 20.25 -4.67
C HIS A 5 -7.85 19.14 -4.35
N PHE A 6 -7.48 18.18 -3.50
CA PHE A 6 -8.29 17.00 -3.15
C PHE A 6 -8.33 16.72 -1.64
N PRO A 7 -8.68 17.71 -0.81
CA PRO A 7 -8.54 17.61 0.65
C PRO A 7 -9.40 16.50 1.27
N ASN A 8 -10.50 16.08 0.61
CA ASN A 8 -11.40 15.05 1.11
C ASN A 8 -11.14 13.66 0.49
N GLN A 9 -10.11 13.50 -0.34
CA GLN A 9 -9.76 12.22 -0.98
C GLN A 9 -8.43 11.67 -0.45
N ILE A 10 -7.70 12.48 0.30
CA ILE A 10 -6.36 12.15 0.79
C ILE A 10 -6.43 12.12 2.30
N HIS A 11 -6.08 10.97 2.86
CA HIS A 11 -6.11 10.73 4.30
C HIS A 11 -4.72 10.29 4.73
N PHE A 12 -4.20 10.89 5.80
CA PHE A 12 -2.95 10.51 6.41
C PHE A 12 -3.23 9.80 7.72
N HIS A 13 -2.53 8.69 7.94
CA HIS A 13 -2.59 7.93 9.17
C HIS A 13 -1.17 7.67 9.65
N ILE A 14 -0.79 8.31 10.77
CA ILE A 14 0.58 8.38 11.26
C ILE A 14 0.62 7.77 12.66
N GLN A 15 1.49 6.75 12.84
CA GLN A 15 1.59 5.94 14.06
C GLN A 15 1.69 6.78 15.34
N ASP A 16 2.47 7.87 15.30
CA ASP A 16 2.75 8.71 16.47
C ASP A 16 1.78 9.90 16.62
N GLN A 17 0.72 9.94 15.81
CA GLN A 17 -0.34 10.96 15.84
C GLN A 17 -1.71 10.29 16.02
N PRO A 18 -2.13 10.04 17.27
CA PRO A 18 -3.37 9.31 17.58
C PRO A 18 -4.63 9.89 16.92
N GLU A 19 -4.68 11.20 16.71
CA GLU A 19 -5.76 11.91 16.03
C GLU A 19 -5.90 11.52 14.55
N THR A 20 -4.86 10.92 13.97
CA THR A 20 -4.84 10.42 12.60
C THR A 20 -5.00 8.91 12.51
N GLN A 21 -5.36 8.21 13.59
CA GLN A 21 -5.47 6.76 13.55
C GLN A 21 -6.44 6.26 12.46
N CYS A 22 -6.05 5.20 11.74
CA CYS A 22 -6.90 4.60 10.71
C CYS A 22 -7.91 3.63 11.34
N ASN A 23 -9.20 3.85 11.10
CA ASN A 23 -10.22 2.83 11.29
C ASN A 23 -10.54 2.16 9.94
N MET A 24 -9.97 0.99 9.72
CA MET A 24 -10.12 0.27 8.44
C MET A 24 -11.59 -0.10 8.15
N GLN A 25 -12.41 -0.34 9.17
CA GLN A 25 -13.84 -0.62 8.98
C GLN A 25 -14.56 0.59 8.38
N ASP A 26 -14.24 1.80 8.86
CA ASP A 26 -14.83 3.04 8.34
C ASP A 26 -14.36 3.35 6.92
N VAL A 27 -13.10 3.06 6.61
CA VAL A 27 -12.50 3.25 5.28
C VAL A 27 -13.15 2.31 4.25
N LEU A 28 -13.42 1.06 4.65
CA LEU A 28 -13.87 0.00 3.74
C LEU A 28 -15.39 -0.23 3.74
N LYS A 29 -16.17 0.52 4.54
CA LYS A 29 -17.62 0.31 4.72
C LYS A 29 -18.45 0.45 3.44
N GLU A 30 -17.99 1.25 2.49
CA GLU A 30 -18.77 1.57 1.30
C GLU A 30 -18.46 0.63 0.13
N VAL A 31 -18.91 -0.62 0.28
CA VAL A 31 -18.83 -1.67 -0.74
C VAL A 31 -19.77 -1.35 -1.90
N SER A 32 -19.27 -1.53 -3.13
CA SER A 32 -20.07 -1.42 -4.35
C SER A 32 -19.40 -2.20 -5.47
N THR A 33 -20.17 -2.81 -6.37
CA THR A 33 -19.66 -3.58 -7.52
C THR A 33 -18.86 -2.74 -8.52
N GLN A 34 -18.93 -1.41 -8.43
CA GLN A 34 -18.17 -0.47 -9.27
C GLN A 34 -16.86 0.01 -8.63
N ARG A 35 -16.61 -0.38 -7.38
CA ARG A 35 -15.41 0.03 -6.64
C ARG A 35 -14.41 -1.11 -6.60
N HIS A 36 -13.15 -0.73 -6.70
CA HIS A 36 -12.01 -1.63 -6.60
C HIS A 36 -11.02 -1.06 -5.59
N LEU A 37 -10.43 -1.94 -4.79
CA LEU A 37 -9.40 -1.61 -3.81
C LEU A 37 -8.04 -1.96 -4.41
N TYR A 38 -7.12 -1.01 -4.33
CA TYR A 38 -5.73 -1.20 -4.70
C TYR A 38 -4.84 -0.90 -3.49
N VAL A 39 -3.92 -1.80 -3.17
CA VAL A 39 -3.01 -1.64 -2.04
C VAL A 39 -1.58 -2.00 -2.42
N CYS A 40 -0.63 -1.24 -1.88
CA CYS A 40 0.79 -1.55 -1.92
C CYS A 40 1.42 -1.23 -0.56
N GLY A 41 2.52 -1.89 -0.23
CA GLY A 41 3.24 -1.66 1.02
C GLY A 41 3.93 -2.91 1.55
N PRO A 42 4.32 -2.93 2.84
CA PRO A 42 4.85 -4.12 3.48
C PRO A 42 3.84 -5.28 3.46
N THR A 43 4.32 -6.52 3.32
CA THR A 43 3.45 -7.71 3.22
C THR A 43 2.42 -7.81 4.34
N GLY A 44 2.82 -7.59 5.59
CA GLY A 44 1.89 -7.63 6.74
C GLY A 44 0.81 -6.56 6.69
N PHE A 45 1.13 -5.36 6.17
CA PHE A 45 0.15 -4.29 5.99
C PHE A 45 -0.85 -4.65 4.89
N MET A 46 -0.37 -5.11 3.75
CA MET A 46 -1.25 -5.51 2.65
C MET A 46 -2.19 -6.63 3.07
N GLN A 47 -1.68 -7.68 3.75
CA GLN A 47 -2.52 -8.77 4.27
C GLN A 47 -3.62 -8.23 5.19
N PHE A 48 -3.28 -7.34 6.12
CA PHE A 48 -4.26 -6.72 7.01
C PHE A 48 -5.37 -5.94 6.26
N VAL A 49 -5.02 -5.18 5.21
CA VAL A 49 -6.01 -4.45 4.40
C VAL A 49 -6.93 -5.42 3.65
N MET A 50 -6.36 -6.46 3.04
CA MET A 50 -7.10 -7.46 2.28
C MET A 50 -8.09 -8.22 3.18
N ASP A 51 -7.62 -8.70 4.34
CA ASP A 51 -8.46 -9.40 5.32
C ASP A 51 -9.61 -8.51 5.83
N SER A 52 -9.33 -7.21 6.04
CA SER A 52 -10.33 -6.25 6.47
C SER A 52 -11.38 -5.98 5.39
N ALA A 53 -10.98 -5.96 4.12
CA ALA A 53 -11.89 -5.76 2.99
C ALA A 53 -12.80 -6.98 2.79
N GLU A 54 -12.25 -8.19 2.87
CA GLU A 54 -13.03 -9.42 2.82
C GLU A 54 -14.07 -9.47 3.95
N GLN A 55 -13.68 -9.11 5.17
CA GLN A 55 -14.60 -9.02 6.32
C GLN A 55 -15.70 -7.95 6.12
N ALA A 56 -15.40 -6.87 5.40
CA ALA A 56 -16.37 -5.84 5.03
C ALA A 56 -17.29 -6.27 3.87
N GLY A 57 -17.04 -7.40 3.21
CA GLY A 57 -17.89 -7.95 2.14
C GLY A 57 -17.45 -7.63 0.72
N TRP A 58 -16.20 -7.19 0.51
CA TRP A 58 -15.64 -7.02 -0.82
C TRP A 58 -15.40 -8.38 -1.48
N SER A 59 -15.63 -8.48 -2.79
CA SER A 59 -15.30 -9.70 -3.54
C SER A 59 -13.83 -9.70 -3.98
N SER A 60 -13.25 -10.88 -4.18
CA SER A 60 -11.83 -11.03 -4.54
C SER A 60 -11.48 -10.36 -5.88
N GLU A 61 -12.42 -10.29 -6.82
CA GLU A 61 -12.23 -9.60 -8.11
C GLU A 61 -12.06 -8.08 -7.96
N GLN A 62 -12.46 -7.54 -6.81
CA GLN A 62 -12.36 -6.11 -6.49
C GLN A 62 -11.07 -5.75 -5.78
N LEU A 63 -10.30 -6.74 -5.31
CA LEU A 63 -9.12 -6.52 -4.48
C LEU A 63 -7.83 -6.74 -5.27
N HIS A 64 -6.97 -5.73 -5.28
CA HIS A 64 -5.73 -5.72 -6.06
C HIS A 64 -4.57 -5.33 -5.17
N GLN A 65 -3.47 -6.07 -5.25
CA GLN A 65 -2.26 -5.79 -4.48
C GLN A 65 -1.02 -5.77 -5.38
N GLU A 66 -0.11 -4.85 -5.10
CA GLU A 66 1.18 -4.74 -5.78
C GLU A 66 2.33 -4.88 -4.78
N HIS A 67 3.15 -5.89 -5.00
CA HIS A 67 4.31 -6.19 -4.15
C HIS A 67 5.58 -5.59 -4.75
N PHE A 68 6.05 -4.49 -4.18
CA PHE A 68 7.37 -3.92 -4.49
C PHE A 68 8.43 -4.55 -3.60
N VAL A 69 8.77 -5.81 -3.86
CA VAL A 69 9.90 -6.47 -3.21
C VAL A 69 11.01 -6.64 -4.24
N ALA A 70 12.19 -6.13 -3.93
CA ALA A 70 13.39 -6.42 -4.72
C ALA A 70 13.66 -7.93 -4.63
N GLN A 71 13.80 -8.59 -5.78
CA GLN A 71 14.27 -9.97 -5.79
C GLN A 71 15.63 -10.03 -5.09
N GLN A 72 15.87 -11.05 -4.27
CA GLN A 72 17.22 -11.33 -3.80
C GLN A 72 18.08 -11.63 -5.03
N LEU A 73 18.92 -10.66 -5.39
CA LEU A 73 19.93 -10.84 -6.42
C LEU A 73 21.05 -11.67 -5.85
N ASP A 74 21.58 -12.59 -6.67
CA ASP A 74 22.82 -13.25 -6.35
C ASP A 74 23.92 -12.18 -6.23
N GLN A 75 24.51 -12.07 -5.05
CA GLN A 75 25.58 -11.11 -4.76
C GLN A 75 26.97 -11.70 -5.05
N SER A 76 27.04 -12.90 -5.59
CA SER A 76 28.30 -13.58 -5.92
C SER A 76 29.20 -12.80 -6.89
N GLU A 77 28.62 -11.94 -7.74
CA GLU A 77 29.34 -11.08 -8.68
C GLU A 77 29.45 -9.60 -8.23
N ASN A 78 29.12 -9.30 -6.96
CA ASN A 78 29.20 -7.94 -6.42
C ASN A 78 30.61 -7.60 -5.92
N ASP A 79 31.56 -7.57 -6.86
CA ASP A 79 32.97 -7.25 -6.61
C ASP A 79 33.31 -5.77 -6.85
N ALA A 80 34.35 -5.28 -6.17
CA ALA A 80 34.83 -3.91 -6.35
C ALA A 80 35.44 -3.67 -7.74
N PHE A 81 35.19 -2.50 -8.34
CA PHE A 81 35.78 -2.08 -9.62
C PHE A 81 36.22 -0.62 -9.60
N THR A 82 37.02 -0.22 -10.59
CA THR A 82 37.51 1.16 -10.77
C THR A 82 36.93 1.76 -12.04
N ILE A 83 36.48 3.01 -11.98
CA ILE A 83 36.05 3.79 -13.15
C ILE A 83 37.14 4.78 -13.52
N GLU A 84 37.58 4.75 -14.78
CA GLU A 84 38.39 5.80 -15.39
C GLU A 84 37.48 6.68 -16.26
N VAL A 85 37.58 7.99 -16.07
CA VAL A 85 36.89 8.98 -16.91
C VAL A 85 37.95 9.73 -17.70
N LEU A 86 37.83 9.71 -19.02
CA LEU A 86 38.72 10.40 -19.97
C LEU A 86 38.44 11.91 -20.02
#